data_AF-A0A6P1XRA6-F1
#
_entry.id   AF-A0A6P1XRA6-F1
#
_cell.length_a   1.000
_cell.length_b   1.000
_cell.length_c   1.000
_cell.angle_alpha   90.00
_cell.angle_beta   90.00
_cell.angle_gamma   90.00
#
_symmetry.space_group_name_H-M   'P 1'
#
loop_
_entity.id
_entity.type
_entity.pdbx_description
1 polymer ?
#
loop_
_entity_poly.entity_id
_entity_poly.type
_entity_poly.pdbx_seq_one_letter_code
_entity_poly.pdbx_strand_id
1 'polypeptide(L)'
;MYKKSTLAVVITLLTGAASAHAQTDLSSIEARLIALEKRLQDAENRAQTAENRAESAEKKVEQLTTQQQKTQDNTQQVAQRTAQLEKKADEKSGFEFHGYARSGVIMNDSAASTKSGAYMTPAGETGGAIGRLGNQADTYVEMNLEHKQTLDNGATTRFKVMVADGQTTYNDWTASSSDLNVRQAFVELGNLPTFEGPFKGSTLWAGKRFDRDNFDIHWVDSDVVFLAGTGGGIYDVKWNDSLRSNFSLYGRNFGDIDDSSNSVQNYILSMNNFIGPVQVMVSGMRAKDNDERKDTNGNLVKGDAANTGVHTLLGLHNDSFYGLREGTSKTALLYGHGLGAEVKGVGSDGGLRPGANTWRFASYGTTPLSENWFIAPAVLAQSSKDRYVDGDSYQWATLNLRLIQEITQNFALAYEGTYQYMDLKPEGYNDRHAVNGSFYKLTFAPTFKVGSIGDFFSRPEIRLYTSWMDWSKKLDNYASDDALGSSGFKSGGEWSFGMQMETWF
;
A
#
# COMPACT_ATOMS: atom_id res chain seq x y z
N MET A 1 45.30 33.59 34.67
CA MET A 1 45.58 35.05 34.70
C MET A 1 44.95 35.65 35.94
N TYR A 2 45.76 36.27 36.79
CA TYR A 2 45.34 37.02 37.99
C TYR A 2 44.54 38.28 37.63
N LYS A 3 43.54 38.65 38.46
CA LYS A 3 43.54 39.92 39.22
C LYS A 3 42.37 40.00 40.23
N LYS A 4 42.72 40.42 41.44
CA LYS A 4 41.86 40.76 42.58
C LYS A 4 41.24 42.14 42.39
N SER A 5 40.07 42.40 42.98
CA SER A 5 39.70 43.73 43.48
C SER A 5 38.81 43.65 44.71
N THR A 6 39.34 44.26 45.77
CA THR A 6 38.88 44.51 47.13
C THR A 6 37.58 45.32 47.19
N LEU A 7 36.71 45.09 48.19
CA LEU A 7 35.82 46.15 48.69
C LEU A 7 35.77 46.13 50.22
N ALA A 8 35.96 47.32 50.78
CA ALA A 8 36.37 47.58 52.14
C ALA A 8 35.20 47.72 53.11
N VAL A 9 35.41 47.20 54.32
CA VAL A 9 34.63 47.44 55.54
C VAL A 9 35.01 48.82 56.08
N VAL A 10 34.04 49.68 56.34
CA VAL A 10 34.23 50.93 57.11
C VAL A 10 33.35 50.84 58.36
N ILE A 11 34.01 50.60 59.49
CA ILE A 11 33.48 50.75 60.84
C ILE A 11 33.75 52.20 61.25
N THR A 12 32.71 52.95 61.61
CA THR A 12 32.86 54.29 62.19
C THR A 12 32.30 54.26 63.62
N LEU A 13 33.20 54.04 64.59
CA LEU A 13 32.96 54.33 66.00
C LEU A 13 33.06 55.84 66.21
N LEU A 14 32.02 56.44 66.79
CA LEU A 14 32.06 57.80 67.33
C LEU A 14 31.82 57.72 68.85
N THR A 15 32.92 57.77 69.58
CA THR A 15 32.97 58.00 71.03
C THR A 15 32.85 59.50 71.29
N GLY A 16 31.79 59.89 71.99
CA GLY A 16 31.62 61.23 72.55
C GLY A 16 31.24 61.10 74.02
N ALA A 17 32.24 61.21 74.90
CA ALA A 17 32.05 61.27 76.33
C ALA A 17 31.57 62.67 76.74
N ALA A 18 30.44 62.73 77.46
CA ALA A 18 30.08 63.86 78.30
C ALA A 18 29.50 63.31 79.61
N SER A 19 30.32 63.35 80.65
CA SER A 19 29.94 63.09 82.03
C SER A 19 28.99 64.19 82.49
N ALA A 20 27.74 63.85 82.83
CA ALA A 20 26.82 64.76 83.50
C ALA A 20 26.25 64.06 84.74
N HIS A 21 26.32 64.78 85.85
CA HIS A 21 26.13 64.31 87.21
C HIS A 21 24.75 63.71 87.49
N ALA A 22 24.77 62.70 88.35
CA ALA A 22 23.60 62.05 88.90
C ALA A 22 22.74 63.06 89.66
N GLN A 23 21.52 63.25 89.17
CA GLN A 23 20.38 63.62 90.00
C GLN A 23 19.34 62.53 89.75
N THR A 24 19.26 61.60 90.68
CA THR A 24 18.31 60.48 90.67
C THR A 24 16.91 61.03 90.88
N ASP A 25 16.22 61.28 89.77
CA ASP A 25 14.78 61.40 89.74
C ASP A 25 14.24 60.25 88.88
N LEU A 26 13.44 59.36 89.51
CA LEU A 26 12.97 58.09 88.92
C LEU A 26 12.32 58.29 87.54
N SER A 27 11.71 59.46 87.31
CA SER A 27 10.98 59.84 86.10
C SER A 27 11.86 59.95 84.83
N SER A 28 13.13 60.34 84.96
CA SER A 28 14.03 60.57 83.81
C SER A 28 14.65 59.27 83.26
N ILE A 29 14.81 58.25 84.10
CA ILE A 29 15.27 56.92 83.73
C ILE A 29 14.14 56.18 83.00
N GLU A 30 12.91 56.25 83.52
CA GLU A 30 11.72 55.72 82.85
C GLU A 30 11.54 56.27 81.44
N ALA A 31 11.67 57.59 81.25
CA ALA A 31 11.52 58.20 79.93
C ALA A 31 12.59 57.73 78.92
N ARG A 32 13.84 57.49 79.37
CA ARG A 32 14.90 56.94 78.51
C ARG A 32 14.69 55.46 78.24
N LEU A 33 14.18 54.70 79.20
CA LEU A 33 13.86 53.28 79.04
C LEU A 33 12.76 53.11 78.00
N ILE A 34 11.67 53.88 78.09
CA ILE A 34 10.56 53.87 77.12
C ILE A 34 11.06 54.27 75.72
N ALA A 35 11.95 55.26 75.61
CA ALA A 35 12.53 55.65 74.32
C ALA A 35 13.46 54.57 73.73
N LEU A 36 14.17 53.81 74.58
CA LEU A 36 15.01 52.68 74.19
C LEU A 36 14.16 51.48 73.76
N GLU A 37 13.12 51.14 74.53
CA GLU A 37 12.14 50.10 74.18
C GLU A 37 11.48 50.40 72.84
N LYS A 38 11.06 51.66 72.60
CA LYS A 38 10.48 52.05 71.32
C LYS A 38 11.45 51.90 70.15
N ARG A 39 12.72 52.29 70.33
CA ARG A 39 13.76 52.13 69.29
C ARG A 39 14.11 50.67 69.04
N LEU A 40 14.09 49.84 70.07
CA LEU A 40 14.28 48.40 69.97
C LEU A 40 13.15 47.78 69.17
N GLN A 41 11.89 48.12 69.49
CA GLN A 41 10.71 47.70 68.73
C GLN A 41 10.78 48.12 67.25
N ASP A 42 11.19 49.37 66.97
CA ASP A 42 11.36 49.86 65.60
C ASP A 42 12.53 49.20 64.86
N ALA A 43 13.56 48.74 65.58
CA ALA A 43 14.67 47.98 65.02
C ALA A 43 14.26 46.55 64.72
N GLU A 44 13.53 45.89 65.63
CA GLU A 44 12.98 44.55 65.47
C GLU A 44 11.99 44.50 64.29
N ASN A 45 11.08 45.48 64.18
CA ASN A 45 10.15 45.57 63.05
C ASN A 45 10.87 45.72 61.71
N ARG A 46 11.98 46.48 61.66
CA ARG A 46 12.79 46.64 60.46
C ARG A 46 13.58 45.39 60.12
N ALA A 47 14.12 44.69 61.13
CA ALA A 47 14.79 43.41 60.96
C ALA A 47 13.83 42.35 60.40
N GLN A 48 12.64 42.21 61.00
CA GLN A 48 11.62 41.28 60.51
C GLN A 48 11.20 41.58 59.07
N THR A 49 11.06 42.87 58.72
CA THR A 49 10.71 43.26 57.34
C THR A 49 11.83 42.94 56.35
N ALA A 50 13.09 43.10 56.77
CA ALA A 50 14.25 42.76 55.95
C ALA A 50 14.39 41.24 55.76
N GLU A 51 14.18 40.45 56.81
CA GLU A 51 14.16 38.98 56.76
C GLU A 51 13.06 38.46 55.83
N ASN A 52 11.84 38.96 55.96
CA ASN A 52 10.73 38.57 55.08
C ASN A 52 11.01 38.90 53.60
N ARG A 53 11.71 40.01 53.32
CA ARG A 53 12.12 40.38 51.96
C ARG A 53 13.27 39.53 51.45
N ALA A 54 14.23 39.18 52.30
CA ALA A 54 15.34 38.29 51.96
C ALA A 54 14.80 36.89 51.62
N GLU A 55 13.93 36.32 52.44
CA GLU A 55 13.28 35.03 52.14
C GLU A 55 12.48 35.06 50.83
N SER A 56 11.77 36.15 50.57
CA SER A 56 11.01 36.32 49.32
C SER A 56 11.93 36.43 48.10
N ALA A 57 13.08 37.08 48.24
CA ALA A 57 14.08 37.20 47.18
C ALA A 57 14.77 35.85 46.93
N GLU A 58 15.14 35.11 47.98
CA GLU A 58 15.72 33.77 47.89
C GLU A 58 14.77 32.80 47.18
N LYS A 59 13.49 32.76 47.57
CA LYS A 59 12.47 31.94 46.88
C LYS A 59 12.33 32.31 45.40
N LYS A 60 12.43 33.59 45.06
CA LYS A 60 12.34 34.06 43.67
C LYS A 60 13.57 33.68 42.86
N VAL A 61 14.76 33.73 43.46
CA VAL A 61 16.01 33.28 42.85
C VAL A 61 15.98 31.77 42.62
N GLU A 62 15.48 31.00 43.59
CA GLU A 62 15.35 29.54 43.47
C GLU A 62 14.36 29.16 42.34
N GLN A 63 13.21 29.85 42.25
CA GLN A 63 12.26 29.69 41.14
C GLN A 63 12.86 30.02 39.78
N LEU A 64 13.59 31.14 39.66
CA LEU A 64 14.25 31.53 38.41
C LEU A 64 15.34 30.53 38.00
N THR A 65 16.11 30.03 38.97
CA THR A 65 17.15 29.01 38.73
C THR A 65 16.53 27.71 38.23
N THR A 66 15.41 27.30 38.83
CA THR A 66 14.65 26.11 38.39
C THR A 66 14.05 26.29 37.00
N GLN A 67 13.57 27.49 36.67
CA GLN A 67 12.98 27.81 35.36
C GLN A 67 14.06 27.88 34.27
N GLN A 68 15.25 28.37 34.61
CA GLN A 68 16.39 28.43 33.69
C GLN A 68 16.93 27.03 33.38
N GLN A 69 17.05 26.16 34.40
CA GLN A 69 17.42 24.75 34.20
C GLN A 69 16.41 24.03 33.30
N LYS A 70 15.09 24.17 33.56
CA LYS A 70 14.04 23.59 32.69
C LYS A 70 14.11 24.09 31.25
N THR A 71 14.44 25.37 31.05
CA THR A 71 14.57 25.94 29.70
C THR A 71 15.80 25.38 28.98
N GLN A 72 16.91 25.17 29.71
CA GLN A 72 18.12 24.57 29.18
C GLN A 72 17.92 23.10 28.80
N ASP A 73 17.24 22.33 29.66
CA ASP A 73 16.89 20.92 29.42
C ASP A 73 15.94 20.77 28.23
N ASN A 74 14.92 21.64 28.12
CA ASN A 74 14.02 21.66 26.97
C ASN A 74 14.76 22.01 25.67
N THR A 75 15.71 22.95 25.72
CA THR A 75 16.50 23.33 24.54
C THR A 75 17.39 22.18 24.08
N GLN A 76 18.02 21.45 25.01
CA GLN A 76 18.80 20.25 24.70
C GLN A 76 17.94 19.11 24.15
N GLN A 77 16.76 18.88 24.73
CA GLN A 77 15.82 17.88 24.20
C GLN A 77 15.31 18.23 22.81
N VAL A 78 15.02 19.50 22.53
CA VAL A 78 14.62 19.95 21.19
C VAL A 78 15.77 19.75 20.20
N ALA A 79 17.00 20.15 20.53
CA ALA A 79 18.16 19.93 19.68
C ALA A 79 18.43 18.44 19.40
N GLN A 80 18.28 17.58 20.41
CA GLN A 80 18.42 16.13 20.24
C GLN A 80 17.29 15.53 19.39
N ARG A 81 16.04 15.98 19.55
CA ARG A 81 14.92 15.56 18.69
C ARG A 81 15.13 16.03 17.26
N THR A 82 15.59 17.26 17.04
CA THR A 82 15.91 17.78 15.71
C THR A 82 17.02 16.97 15.06
N ALA A 83 18.12 16.68 15.76
CA ALA A 83 19.19 15.84 15.24
C ALA A 83 18.74 14.40 14.94
N GLN A 84 17.84 13.84 15.76
CA GLN A 84 17.23 12.53 15.48
C GLN A 84 16.28 12.56 14.27
N LEU A 85 15.56 13.66 14.06
CA LEU A 85 14.68 13.85 12.90
C LEU A 85 15.48 14.08 11.62
N GLU A 86 16.55 14.87 11.67
CA GLU A 86 17.51 15.06 10.57
C GLU A 86 18.16 13.74 10.18
N LYS A 87 18.63 12.96 11.16
CA LYS A 87 19.18 11.61 10.91
C LYS A 87 18.15 10.65 10.30
N LYS A 88 16.89 10.70 10.76
CA LYS A 88 15.79 9.91 10.16
C LYS A 88 15.38 10.40 8.76
N ALA A 89 15.57 11.67 8.45
CA ALA A 89 15.31 12.23 7.13
C ALA A 89 16.42 11.84 6.14
N ASP A 90 17.67 11.79 6.60
CA ASP A 90 18.81 11.19 5.87
C ASP A 90 18.61 9.68 5.67
N GLU A 91 18.09 8.94 6.67
CA GLU A 91 17.77 7.51 6.55
C GLU A 91 16.62 7.22 5.54
N LYS A 92 15.77 8.20 5.22
CA LYS A 92 14.69 8.08 4.21
C LYS A 92 15.09 8.58 2.82
N SER A 93 16.33 9.04 2.66
CA SER A 93 16.89 9.45 1.39
C SER A 93 17.96 8.45 0.97
N GLY A 94 18.04 8.15 -0.32
CA GLY A 94 18.98 7.20 -0.89
C GLY A 94 18.30 5.98 -1.51
N PHE A 95 19.03 4.87 -1.52
CA PHE A 95 18.61 3.64 -2.17
C PHE A 95 17.65 2.83 -1.32
N GLU A 96 16.55 2.37 -1.93
CA GLU A 96 15.65 1.37 -1.33
C GLU A 96 15.50 0.18 -2.28
N PHE A 97 15.45 -1.02 -1.69
CA PHE A 97 15.17 -2.25 -2.40
C PHE A 97 13.85 -2.83 -1.90
N HIS A 98 12.89 -2.92 -2.81
CA HIS A 98 11.60 -3.57 -2.58
C HIS A 98 11.44 -4.76 -3.52
N GLY A 99 10.44 -5.59 -3.26
CA GLY A 99 10.21 -6.71 -4.14
C GLY A 99 9.00 -7.54 -3.80
N TYR A 100 8.71 -8.45 -4.71
CA TYR A 100 7.81 -9.57 -4.51
C TYR A 100 8.48 -10.81 -5.05
N ALA A 101 8.36 -11.94 -4.36
CA ALA A 101 8.81 -13.20 -4.88
C ALA A 101 7.95 -14.36 -4.39
N ARG A 102 7.74 -15.34 -5.27
CA ARG A 102 7.25 -16.68 -4.93
C ARG A 102 8.09 -17.72 -5.64
N SER A 103 8.32 -18.84 -4.99
CA SER A 103 9.04 -19.98 -5.59
C SER A 103 8.70 -21.24 -4.81
N GLY A 104 8.52 -22.35 -5.51
CA GLY A 104 8.12 -23.61 -4.90
C GLY A 104 7.96 -24.73 -5.90
N VAL A 105 7.44 -25.86 -5.43
CA VAL A 105 7.22 -27.06 -6.21
C VAL A 105 5.79 -27.54 -6.01
N ILE A 106 5.16 -28.00 -7.08
CA ILE A 106 3.87 -28.72 -7.04
C ILE A 106 4.02 -30.04 -7.78
N MET A 107 3.51 -31.12 -7.18
CA MET A 107 3.46 -32.45 -7.76
C MET A 107 2.09 -33.10 -7.52
N ASN A 108 1.69 -34.05 -8.37
CA ASN A 108 0.52 -34.90 -8.11
C ASN A 108 0.85 -36.03 -7.10
N ASP A 109 -0.15 -36.87 -6.82
CA ASP A 109 -0.04 -38.06 -5.97
C ASP A 109 0.93 -39.14 -6.50
N SER A 110 1.28 -39.07 -7.77
CA SER A 110 2.30 -39.92 -8.42
C SER A 110 3.69 -39.28 -8.47
N ALA A 111 3.91 -38.18 -7.74
CA ALA A 111 5.16 -37.41 -7.73
C ALA A 111 5.61 -36.93 -9.12
N ALA A 112 4.65 -36.61 -10.00
CA ALA A 112 4.86 -36.07 -11.33
C ALA A 112 4.28 -34.65 -11.47
N SER A 113 4.59 -34.00 -12.59
CA SER A 113 4.03 -32.68 -12.91
C SER A 113 2.51 -32.73 -13.01
N THR A 114 1.85 -31.68 -12.55
CA THR A 114 0.41 -31.46 -12.70
C THR A 114 0.14 -30.04 -13.19
N LYS A 115 -1.12 -29.71 -13.49
CA LYS A 115 -1.55 -28.36 -13.86
C LYS A 115 -1.85 -27.55 -12.60
N SER A 116 -1.47 -26.28 -12.63
CA SER A 116 -1.73 -25.33 -11.55
C SER A 116 -1.79 -23.91 -12.12
N GLY A 117 -2.38 -22.99 -11.36
CA GLY A 117 -2.47 -21.58 -11.71
C GLY A 117 -3.80 -20.97 -11.29
N ALA A 118 -3.77 -19.68 -10.93
CA ALA A 118 -4.96 -18.94 -10.56
C ALA A 118 -5.93 -18.73 -11.75
N TYR A 119 -5.48 -18.92 -12.99
CA TYR A 119 -6.27 -18.74 -14.21
C TYR A 119 -6.39 -20.05 -15.04
N MET A 120 -6.23 -21.22 -14.42
CA MET A 120 -6.17 -22.50 -15.17
C MET A 120 -7.52 -23.01 -15.70
N THR A 121 -8.64 -22.43 -15.25
CA THR A 121 -9.97 -22.85 -15.72
C THR A 121 -10.29 -22.16 -17.04
N PRO A 122 -11.26 -22.67 -17.84
CA PRO A 122 -11.74 -21.97 -19.03
C PRO A 122 -12.12 -20.50 -18.80
N ALA A 123 -12.71 -20.19 -17.63
CA ALA A 123 -13.06 -18.82 -17.27
C ALA A 123 -11.83 -17.91 -17.10
N GLY A 124 -10.65 -18.48 -16.81
CA GLY A 124 -9.38 -17.79 -16.65
C GLY A 124 -8.98 -16.94 -17.85
N GLU A 125 -9.28 -17.40 -19.09
CA GLU A 125 -9.01 -16.65 -20.33
C GLU A 125 -9.67 -15.26 -20.35
N THR A 126 -10.79 -15.08 -19.63
CA THR A 126 -11.51 -13.80 -19.53
C THR A 126 -11.42 -13.17 -18.14
N GLY A 127 -10.44 -13.60 -17.34
CA GLY A 127 -10.15 -13.04 -16.02
C GLY A 127 -10.82 -13.77 -14.84
N GLY A 128 -11.43 -14.93 -15.06
CA GLY A 128 -12.05 -15.77 -14.04
C GLY A 128 -11.03 -16.46 -13.16
N ALA A 129 -10.41 -15.72 -12.25
CA ALA A 129 -9.39 -16.25 -11.36
C ALA A 129 -9.98 -17.16 -10.25
N ILE A 130 -9.15 -18.07 -9.72
CA ILE A 130 -9.44 -18.99 -8.61
C ILE A 130 -8.37 -18.87 -7.50
N GLY A 131 -8.61 -19.51 -6.35
CA GLY A 131 -7.68 -19.48 -5.22
C GLY A 131 -6.26 -19.91 -5.58
N ARG A 132 -5.27 -19.17 -5.07
CA ARG A 132 -3.86 -19.35 -5.45
C ARG A 132 -3.04 -20.26 -4.52
N LEU A 133 -3.51 -20.54 -3.31
CA LEU A 133 -2.71 -21.31 -2.33
C LEU A 133 -2.58 -22.76 -2.78
N GLY A 134 -1.34 -23.25 -2.73
CA GLY A 134 -1.00 -24.58 -3.23
C GLY A 134 -1.41 -24.79 -4.69
N ASN A 135 -1.43 -23.72 -5.49
CA ASN A 135 -1.93 -23.70 -6.86
C ASN A 135 -1.11 -22.78 -7.79
N GLN A 136 0.19 -22.69 -7.53
CA GLN A 136 1.12 -21.80 -8.21
C GLN A 136 2.51 -22.45 -8.24
N ALA A 137 2.91 -23.01 -9.39
CA ALA A 137 4.15 -23.79 -9.53
C ALA A 137 5.33 -23.00 -10.13
N ASP A 138 5.12 -21.77 -10.57
CA ASP A 138 6.16 -20.91 -11.11
C ASP A 138 7.00 -20.21 -10.03
N THR A 139 8.25 -19.92 -10.37
CA THR A 139 9.09 -18.94 -9.68
C THR A 139 8.88 -17.59 -10.34
N TYR A 140 8.26 -16.67 -9.62
CA TYR A 140 8.04 -15.30 -10.09
C TYR A 140 8.72 -14.32 -9.15
N VAL A 141 9.44 -13.34 -9.71
CA VAL A 141 10.19 -12.35 -8.95
C VAL A 141 9.98 -10.96 -9.56
N GLU A 142 9.75 -9.98 -8.70
CA GLU A 142 9.85 -8.56 -8.99
C GLU A 142 10.94 -7.93 -8.12
N MET A 143 11.93 -7.31 -8.75
CA MET A 143 12.98 -6.54 -8.09
C MET A 143 12.74 -5.05 -8.35
N ASN A 144 12.48 -4.31 -7.28
CA ASN A 144 12.23 -2.88 -7.32
C ASN A 144 13.41 -2.12 -6.72
N LEU A 145 14.13 -1.38 -7.56
CA LEU A 145 15.25 -0.54 -7.15
C LEU A 145 14.80 0.92 -7.17
N GLU A 146 14.90 1.59 -6.02
CA GLU A 146 14.48 2.97 -5.88
C GLU A 146 15.64 3.86 -5.45
N HIS A 147 15.58 5.12 -5.87
CA HIS A 147 16.41 6.19 -5.33
C HIS A 147 15.51 7.36 -4.96
N LYS A 148 15.42 7.66 -3.65
CA LYS A 148 14.62 8.76 -3.10
C LYS A 148 15.51 9.90 -2.62
N GLN A 149 15.02 11.12 -2.73
CA GLN A 149 15.69 12.30 -2.17
C GLN A 149 14.64 13.28 -1.68
N THR A 150 14.84 13.82 -0.48
CA THR A 150 14.11 15.00 0.01
C THR A 150 15.06 16.19 -0.01
N LEU A 151 14.65 17.28 -0.66
CA LEU A 151 15.43 18.52 -0.77
C LEU A 151 15.12 19.45 0.42
N ASP A 152 16.02 20.40 0.69
CA ASP A 152 15.89 21.38 1.78
C ASP A 152 14.59 22.20 1.73
N ASN A 153 14.06 22.42 0.52
CA ASN A 153 12.81 23.14 0.30
C ASN A 153 11.55 22.27 0.50
N GLY A 154 11.70 21.02 0.93
CA GLY A 154 10.63 20.06 1.19
C GLY A 154 10.12 19.30 -0.04
N ALA A 155 10.64 19.57 -1.24
CA ALA A 155 10.32 18.79 -2.43
C ALA A 155 10.95 17.40 -2.36
N THR A 156 10.25 16.41 -2.89
CA THR A 156 10.74 15.02 -2.97
C THR A 156 10.96 14.61 -4.41
N THR A 157 12.01 13.82 -4.64
CA THR A 157 12.25 13.13 -5.90
C THR A 157 12.31 11.63 -5.63
N ARG A 158 11.77 10.84 -6.55
CA ARG A 158 11.85 9.39 -6.50
C ARG A 158 12.03 8.85 -7.91
N PHE A 159 13.06 8.06 -8.11
CA PHE A 159 13.22 7.21 -9.28
C PHE A 159 12.98 5.75 -8.87
N LYS A 160 12.22 5.00 -9.66
CA LYS A 160 11.98 3.57 -9.44
C LYS A 160 12.14 2.80 -10.75
N VAL A 161 12.85 1.67 -10.68
CA VAL A 161 12.90 0.63 -11.72
C VAL A 161 12.34 -0.66 -11.16
N MET A 162 11.51 -1.36 -11.95
CA MET A 162 11.08 -2.72 -11.67
C MET A 162 11.60 -3.65 -12.77
N VAL A 163 12.30 -4.70 -12.36
CA VAL A 163 12.70 -5.82 -13.22
C VAL A 163 11.94 -7.06 -12.75
N ALA A 164 11.32 -7.80 -13.67
CA ALA A 164 10.58 -9.01 -13.33
C ALA A 164 10.97 -10.19 -14.22
N ASP A 165 10.84 -11.40 -13.68
CA ASP A 165 10.99 -12.68 -14.39
C ASP A 165 9.99 -13.70 -13.82
N GLY A 166 9.57 -14.66 -14.64
CA GLY A 166 8.65 -15.73 -14.27
C GLY A 166 9.02 -17.02 -14.97
N GLN A 167 9.30 -18.09 -14.22
CA GLN A 167 9.78 -19.36 -14.75
C GLN A 167 8.97 -20.53 -14.22
N THR A 168 8.59 -21.47 -15.09
CA THR A 168 7.89 -22.71 -14.71
C THR A 168 8.83 -23.90 -14.50
N THR A 169 10.04 -23.83 -15.03
CA THR A 169 11.08 -24.86 -14.81
C THR A 169 11.65 -24.78 -13.39
N TYR A 170 12.00 -25.92 -12.81
CA TYR A 170 12.68 -26.00 -11.51
C TYR A 170 14.20 -25.97 -11.63
N ASN A 171 14.74 -25.95 -12.85
CA ASN A 171 16.19 -25.95 -13.06
C ASN A 171 16.82 -24.65 -12.59
N ASP A 172 18.07 -24.75 -12.15
CA ASP A 172 18.91 -23.65 -11.69
C ASP A 172 19.34 -22.69 -12.82
N TRP A 173 19.35 -23.17 -14.07
CA TRP A 173 19.67 -22.38 -15.25
C TRP A 173 18.50 -22.28 -16.23
N THR A 174 18.04 -21.05 -16.49
CA THR A 174 16.80 -20.78 -17.25
C THR A 174 16.97 -19.77 -18.39
N ALA A 175 18.21 -19.49 -18.83
CA ALA A 175 18.47 -18.43 -19.80
C ALA A 175 17.68 -18.54 -21.12
N SER A 176 17.38 -19.76 -21.58
CA SER A 176 16.63 -20.00 -22.82
C SER A 176 15.14 -19.68 -22.74
N SER A 177 14.58 -19.61 -21.54
CA SER A 177 13.15 -19.34 -21.28
C SER A 177 12.93 -18.11 -20.40
N SER A 178 13.98 -17.33 -20.12
CA SER A 178 13.90 -16.16 -19.25
C SER A 178 12.97 -15.11 -19.83
N ASP A 179 12.04 -14.65 -19.01
CA ASP A 179 11.13 -13.54 -19.31
C ASP A 179 11.63 -12.24 -18.67
N LEU A 180 12.93 -12.14 -18.34
CA LEU A 180 13.50 -11.00 -17.63
C LEU A 180 13.26 -9.70 -18.41
N ASN A 181 12.48 -8.78 -17.84
CA ASN A 181 12.11 -7.53 -18.51
C ASN A 181 11.94 -6.35 -17.56
N VAL A 182 12.07 -5.12 -18.10
CA VAL A 182 11.86 -3.87 -17.36
C VAL A 182 10.38 -3.47 -17.42
N ARG A 183 9.67 -3.76 -16.33
CA ARG A 183 8.23 -3.51 -16.15
C ARG A 183 7.91 -2.06 -15.80
N GLN A 184 8.77 -1.41 -15.03
CA GLN A 184 8.62 0.00 -14.63
C GLN A 184 9.97 0.74 -14.72
N ALA A 185 9.91 2.01 -15.10
CA ALA A 185 11.01 2.97 -15.08
C ALA A 185 10.39 4.38 -15.11
N PHE A 186 10.30 5.04 -13.95
CA PHE A 186 9.61 6.33 -13.83
C PHE A 186 10.24 7.23 -12.76
N VAL A 187 9.93 8.52 -12.87
CA VAL A 187 10.24 9.54 -11.86
C VAL A 187 8.95 10.08 -11.25
N GLU A 188 8.97 10.33 -9.94
CA GLU A 188 7.99 11.11 -9.19
C GLU A 188 8.65 12.37 -8.63
N LEU A 189 7.98 13.51 -8.78
CA LEU A 189 8.34 14.80 -8.20
C LEU A 189 7.20 15.24 -7.27
N GLY A 190 7.40 15.06 -5.97
CA GLY A 190 6.40 15.31 -4.94
C GLY A 190 6.61 16.64 -4.23
N ASN A 191 5.52 17.20 -3.72
CA ASN A 191 5.53 18.37 -2.82
C ASN A 191 6.36 19.55 -3.35
N LEU A 192 6.24 19.86 -4.65
CA LEU A 192 6.95 20.97 -5.26
C LEU A 192 6.54 22.30 -4.60
N PRO A 193 7.50 23.17 -4.19
CA PRO A 193 7.18 24.38 -3.42
C PRO A 193 6.37 25.41 -4.21
N THR A 194 6.40 25.35 -5.54
CA THR A 194 5.63 26.21 -6.44
C THR A 194 4.19 25.73 -6.65
N PHE A 195 3.82 24.56 -6.15
CA PHE A 195 2.46 24.03 -6.26
C PHE A 195 1.59 24.58 -5.13
N GLU A 196 0.69 25.48 -5.48
CA GLU A 196 -0.26 26.11 -4.57
C GLU A 196 -1.71 25.66 -4.84
N GLY A 197 -2.63 26.10 -4.00
CA GLY A 197 -4.06 25.82 -4.15
C GLY A 197 -4.35 24.31 -4.23
N PRO A 198 -5.16 23.85 -5.21
CA PRO A 198 -5.49 22.43 -5.36
C PRO A 198 -4.30 21.50 -5.59
N PHE A 199 -3.18 22.03 -6.09
CA PHE A 199 -1.99 21.24 -6.39
C PHE A 199 -1.05 21.09 -5.20
N LYS A 200 -1.32 21.77 -4.08
CA LYS A 200 -0.46 21.71 -2.89
C LYS A 200 -0.37 20.28 -2.36
N GLY A 201 0.85 19.75 -2.28
CA GLY A 201 1.13 18.38 -1.82
C GLY A 201 0.83 17.29 -2.87
N SER A 202 0.49 17.65 -4.10
CA SER A 202 0.36 16.70 -5.21
C SER A 202 1.73 16.18 -5.67
N THR A 203 1.73 15.07 -6.41
CA THR A 203 2.93 14.46 -6.98
C THR A 203 2.80 14.33 -8.48
N LEU A 204 3.72 14.93 -9.23
CA LEU A 204 3.87 14.70 -10.66
C LEU A 204 4.64 13.41 -10.92
N TRP A 205 4.33 12.74 -12.02
CA TRP A 205 5.10 11.58 -12.46
C TRP A 205 5.17 11.47 -13.98
N ALA A 206 6.24 10.84 -14.46
CA ALA A 206 6.40 10.46 -15.87
C ALA A 206 7.26 9.20 -16.00
N GLY A 207 6.94 8.37 -17.00
CA GLY A 207 7.68 7.14 -17.32
C GLY A 207 6.78 5.91 -17.46
N LYS A 208 7.39 4.73 -17.50
CA LYS A 208 6.69 3.44 -17.51
C LYS A 208 6.35 3.05 -16.07
N ARG A 209 5.08 2.84 -15.73
CA ARG A 209 4.68 2.46 -14.36
C ARG A 209 3.41 1.63 -14.31
N PHE A 210 3.21 0.98 -13.18
CA PHE A 210 1.89 0.63 -12.69
C PHE A 210 1.31 1.86 -11.98
N ASP A 211 0.05 2.17 -12.22
CA ASP A 211 -0.64 3.25 -11.49
C ASP A 211 -0.57 2.98 -9.99
N ARG A 212 -0.34 4.03 -9.20
CA ARG A 212 -0.15 3.92 -7.74
C ARG A 212 -1.40 3.36 -7.05
N ASP A 213 -2.57 3.69 -7.56
CA ASP A 213 -3.85 3.45 -6.91
C ASP A 213 -4.58 2.22 -7.51
N ASN A 214 -3.84 1.33 -8.20
CA ASN A 214 -4.28 -0.04 -8.49
C ASN A 214 -4.47 -0.81 -7.16
N PHE A 215 -5.34 -1.81 -7.15
CA PHE A 215 -5.54 -2.69 -6.00
C PHE A 215 -6.06 -4.06 -6.43
N ASP A 216 -5.79 -5.07 -5.61
CA ASP A 216 -5.98 -6.46 -5.95
C ASP A 216 -6.76 -7.25 -4.89
N ILE A 217 -7.15 -8.46 -5.29
CA ILE A 217 -7.61 -9.52 -4.40
C ILE A 217 -6.50 -10.56 -4.30
N HIS A 218 -5.63 -10.38 -3.30
CA HIS A 218 -4.41 -11.16 -3.13
C HIS A 218 -4.62 -12.69 -3.21
N TRP A 219 -5.65 -13.23 -2.57
CA TRP A 219 -5.83 -14.69 -2.46
C TRP A 219 -6.33 -15.37 -3.76
N VAL A 220 -6.71 -14.61 -4.77
CA VAL A 220 -7.03 -15.13 -6.12
C VAL A 220 -6.09 -14.60 -7.19
N ASP A 221 -5.00 -13.91 -6.81
CA ASP A 221 -3.97 -13.42 -7.74
C ASP A 221 -4.55 -12.55 -8.88
N SER A 222 -5.45 -11.64 -8.52
CA SER A 222 -6.16 -10.82 -9.49
C SER A 222 -6.31 -9.39 -9.03
N ASP A 223 -5.75 -8.45 -9.80
CA ASP A 223 -6.10 -7.05 -9.68
C ASP A 223 -7.60 -6.83 -9.89
N VAL A 224 -8.19 -5.96 -9.09
CA VAL A 224 -9.52 -5.42 -9.36
C VAL A 224 -9.45 -4.49 -10.56
N VAL A 225 -8.44 -3.61 -10.56
CA VAL A 225 -8.08 -2.74 -11.69
C VAL A 225 -6.56 -2.68 -11.81
N PHE A 226 -6.08 -2.75 -13.05
CA PHE A 226 -4.67 -2.68 -13.38
C PHE A 226 -4.46 -1.70 -14.55
N LEU A 227 -4.29 -0.42 -14.20
CA LEU A 227 -3.82 0.60 -15.13
C LEU A 227 -2.28 0.62 -15.12
N ALA A 228 -1.69 0.40 -16.28
CA ALA A 228 -0.24 0.38 -16.46
C ALA A 228 0.14 0.74 -17.90
N GLY A 229 1.36 1.25 -18.08
CA GLY A 229 1.89 1.63 -19.38
C GLY A 229 2.93 2.74 -19.24
N THR A 230 3.18 3.47 -20.32
CA THR A 230 4.12 4.60 -20.35
C THR A 230 3.39 5.91 -20.55
N GLY A 231 3.68 6.91 -19.72
CA GLY A 231 3.01 8.20 -19.84
C GLY A 231 3.38 9.16 -18.71
N GLY A 232 2.38 9.89 -18.22
CA GLY A 232 2.57 10.84 -17.12
C GLY A 232 1.26 11.32 -16.54
N GLY A 233 1.34 11.95 -15.37
CA GLY A 233 0.16 12.43 -14.67
C GLY A 233 0.49 13.15 -13.37
N ILE A 234 -0.58 13.44 -12.63
CA ILE A 234 -0.56 14.09 -11.33
C ILE A 234 -1.44 13.33 -10.35
N TYR A 235 -0.91 13.05 -9.16
CA TYR A 235 -1.63 12.42 -8.05
C TYR A 235 -2.04 13.46 -7.01
N ASP A 236 -3.17 13.21 -6.34
CA ASP A 236 -3.59 13.91 -5.12
C ASP A 236 -3.85 15.41 -5.30
N VAL A 237 -4.48 15.80 -6.42
CA VAL A 237 -5.05 17.15 -6.57
C VAL A 237 -6.25 17.28 -5.64
N LYS A 238 -6.17 18.18 -4.65
CA LYS A 238 -7.19 18.34 -3.60
C LYS A 238 -8.12 19.49 -3.93
N TRP A 239 -9.40 19.20 -4.11
CA TRP A 239 -10.42 20.23 -4.37
C TRP A 239 -10.99 20.82 -3.08
N ASN A 240 -11.05 19.99 -2.05
CA ASN A 240 -11.39 20.33 -0.66
C ASN A 240 -10.84 19.21 0.24
N ASP A 241 -11.15 19.25 1.54
CA ASP A 241 -10.64 18.28 2.52
C ASP A 241 -11.12 16.83 2.31
N SER A 242 -12.17 16.61 1.52
CA SER A 242 -12.82 15.30 1.32
C SER A 242 -12.69 14.73 -0.09
N LEU A 243 -12.34 15.56 -1.09
CA LEU A 243 -12.26 15.19 -2.49
C LEU A 243 -10.86 15.40 -3.04
N ARG A 244 -10.20 14.31 -3.45
CA ARG A 244 -8.95 14.32 -4.22
C ARG A 244 -9.11 13.64 -5.57
N SER A 245 -8.32 14.06 -6.54
CA SER A 245 -8.32 13.48 -7.89
C SER A 245 -6.91 13.20 -8.40
N ASN A 246 -6.82 12.17 -9.23
CA ASN A 246 -5.66 11.88 -10.06
C ASN A 246 -6.04 12.05 -11.54
N PHE A 247 -5.10 12.56 -12.32
CA PHE A 247 -5.25 12.70 -13.77
C PHE A 247 -4.02 12.13 -14.47
N SER A 248 -4.23 11.31 -15.49
CA SER A 248 -3.12 10.66 -16.19
C SER A 248 -3.42 10.42 -17.67
N LEU A 249 -2.33 10.38 -18.44
CA LEU A 249 -2.29 9.83 -19.79
C LEU A 249 -1.36 8.61 -19.74
N TYR A 250 -1.87 7.46 -20.18
CA TYR A 250 -1.10 6.23 -20.36
C TYR A 250 -1.11 5.80 -21.82
N GLY A 251 0.05 5.42 -22.35
CA GLY A 251 0.23 4.79 -23.65
C GLY A 251 0.53 3.30 -23.49
N ARG A 252 -0.03 2.52 -24.42
CA ARG A 252 0.16 1.07 -24.60
C ARG A 252 0.30 0.73 -26.08
N ASN A 253 0.71 -0.50 -26.39
CA ASN A 253 0.83 -1.00 -27.75
C ASN A 253 -0.04 -2.25 -27.95
N PHE A 254 -0.59 -2.40 -29.14
CA PHE A 254 -1.22 -3.62 -29.65
C PHE A 254 -0.42 -4.18 -30.82
N GLY A 255 -0.45 -5.51 -30.94
CA GLY A 255 0.26 -6.27 -31.96
C GLY A 255 1.77 -6.33 -31.74
N ASP A 256 2.52 -6.50 -32.82
CA ASP A 256 3.99 -6.58 -32.80
C ASP A 256 4.60 -5.18 -32.89
N ILE A 257 5.56 -4.86 -32.01
CA ILE A 257 6.20 -3.55 -31.99
C ILE A 257 7.22 -3.37 -33.12
N ASP A 258 7.77 -4.47 -33.63
CA ASP A 258 8.77 -4.45 -34.69
C ASP A 258 8.12 -4.41 -36.09
N ASP A 259 6.86 -4.82 -36.20
CA ASP A 259 6.07 -4.75 -37.43
C ASP A 259 5.19 -3.50 -37.47
N SER A 260 5.64 -2.47 -38.19
CA SER A 260 4.90 -1.22 -38.37
C SER A 260 3.47 -1.39 -38.93
N SER A 261 3.18 -2.49 -39.63
CA SER A 261 1.83 -2.78 -40.16
C SER A 261 0.90 -3.46 -39.15
N ASN A 262 1.48 -4.01 -38.07
CA ASN A 262 0.77 -4.63 -36.96
C ASN A 262 0.94 -3.86 -35.64
N SER A 263 1.56 -2.68 -35.64
CA SER A 263 1.82 -1.91 -34.43
C SER A 263 0.89 -0.71 -34.30
N VAL A 264 0.02 -0.73 -33.28
CA VAL A 264 -0.86 0.41 -32.98
C VAL A 264 -0.64 0.87 -31.53
N GLN A 265 -0.60 2.18 -31.35
CA GLN A 265 -0.57 2.82 -30.03
C GLN A 265 -2.00 3.05 -29.52
N ASN A 266 -2.26 2.59 -28.31
CA ASN A 266 -3.49 2.85 -27.56
C ASN A 266 -3.20 3.88 -26.47
N TYR A 267 -3.88 5.02 -26.50
CA TYR A 267 -3.80 6.05 -25.48
C TYR A 267 -5.02 6.02 -24.58
N ILE A 268 -4.79 6.13 -23.27
CA ILE A 268 -5.80 6.06 -22.22
C ILE A 268 -5.69 7.35 -21.41
N LEU A 269 -6.74 8.17 -21.42
CA LEU A 269 -6.88 9.31 -20.55
C LEU A 269 -7.75 8.90 -19.36
N SER A 270 -7.23 9.03 -18.15
CA SER A 270 -7.92 8.59 -16.93
C SER A 270 -8.08 9.72 -15.92
N MET A 271 -9.25 9.78 -15.31
CA MET A 271 -9.57 10.60 -14.17
C MET A 271 -10.05 9.69 -13.03
N ASN A 272 -9.37 9.75 -11.89
CA ASN A 272 -9.67 8.91 -10.73
C ASN A 272 -9.96 9.80 -9.51
N ASN A 273 -11.18 9.77 -8.99
CA ASN A 273 -11.65 10.63 -7.91
C ASN A 273 -11.86 9.82 -6.63
N PHE A 274 -11.48 10.38 -5.49
CA PHE A 274 -11.67 9.77 -4.18
C PHE A 274 -12.43 10.74 -3.27
N ILE A 275 -13.57 10.29 -2.76
CA ILE A 275 -14.52 11.05 -1.93
C ILE A 275 -14.73 10.26 -0.64
N GLY A 276 -13.91 10.53 0.37
CA GLY A 276 -13.82 9.66 1.54
C GLY A 276 -13.52 8.20 1.14
N PRO A 277 -14.35 7.21 1.51
CA PRO A 277 -14.13 5.81 1.16
C PRO A 277 -14.53 5.46 -0.29
N VAL A 278 -15.19 6.38 -1.02
CA VAL A 278 -15.69 6.11 -2.38
C VAL A 278 -14.63 6.49 -3.42
N GLN A 279 -14.39 5.58 -4.36
CA GLN A 279 -13.54 5.80 -5.54
C GLN A 279 -14.40 5.80 -6.81
N VAL A 280 -14.18 6.79 -7.69
CA VAL A 280 -14.82 6.87 -9.01
C VAL A 280 -13.75 7.12 -10.07
N MET A 281 -13.48 6.09 -10.86
CA MET A 281 -12.53 6.15 -11.98
C MET A 281 -13.30 6.16 -13.30
N VAL A 282 -12.91 7.04 -14.21
CA VAL A 282 -13.41 7.09 -15.59
C VAL A 282 -12.22 7.21 -16.52
N SER A 283 -12.15 6.34 -17.52
CA SER A 283 -11.10 6.34 -18.52
C SER A 283 -11.69 6.29 -19.93
N GLY A 284 -11.19 7.15 -20.81
CA GLY A 284 -11.45 7.09 -22.24
C GLY A 284 -10.19 6.62 -22.96
N MET A 285 -10.33 5.73 -23.93
CA MET A 285 -9.18 5.20 -24.66
C MET A 285 -9.40 5.17 -26.17
N ARG A 286 -8.30 5.30 -26.91
CA ARG A 286 -8.29 5.33 -28.36
C ARG A 286 -7.02 4.69 -28.91
N ALA A 287 -7.21 3.69 -29.77
CA ALA A 287 -6.19 3.07 -30.59
C ALA A 287 -6.56 3.33 -32.06
N LYS A 288 -5.85 4.23 -32.72
CA LYS A 288 -6.17 4.62 -34.11
C LYS A 288 -5.85 3.46 -35.06
N ASP A 289 -6.79 3.12 -35.94
CA ASP A 289 -6.65 2.11 -36.99
C ASP A 289 -6.30 0.70 -36.44
N ASN A 290 -6.79 0.34 -35.26
CA ASN A 290 -6.60 -0.99 -34.65
C ASN A 290 -7.29 -2.10 -35.45
N ASP A 291 -8.41 -1.80 -36.09
CA ASP A 291 -9.11 -2.66 -37.05
C ASP A 291 -8.34 -2.87 -38.36
N GLU A 292 -7.45 -1.95 -38.73
CA GLU A 292 -6.69 -2.00 -39.97
C GLU A 292 -5.32 -2.69 -39.83
N ARG A 293 -4.97 -3.20 -38.63
CA ARG A 293 -3.72 -3.94 -38.41
C ARG A 293 -3.62 -5.15 -39.33
N LYS A 294 -2.44 -5.35 -39.92
CA LYS A 294 -2.14 -6.46 -40.82
C LYS A 294 -1.08 -7.39 -40.25
N ASP A 295 -1.21 -8.68 -40.53
CA ASP A 295 -0.18 -9.67 -40.24
C ASP A 295 0.95 -9.60 -41.29
N THR A 296 1.99 -10.41 -41.11
CA THR A 296 3.13 -10.48 -42.04
C THR A 296 2.76 -10.93 -43.45
N ASN A 297 1.56 -11.50 -43.64
CA ASN A 297 1.03 -11.91 -44.93
C ASN A 297 0.15 -10.82 -45.59
N GLY A 298 -0.06 -9.70 -44.91
CA GLY A 298 -0.91 -8.59 -45.36
C GLY A 298 -2.40 -8.78 -45.11
N ASN A 299 -2.80 -9.84 -44.38
CA ASN A 299 -4.18 -10.07 -43.99
C ASN A 299 -4.54 -9.21 -42.77
N LEU A 300 -5.79 -8.78 -42.65
CA LEU A 300 -6.25 -8.13 -41.42
C LEU A 300 -6.12 -9.09 -40.26
N VAL A 301 -5.50 -8.64 -39.17
CA VAL A 301 -5.36 -9.44 -37.94
C VAL A 301 -6.72 -9.76 -37.34
N LYS A 302 -7.68 -8.82 -37.45
CA LYS A 302 -9.05 -9.01 -36.98
C LYS A 302 -10.11 -8.35 -37.87
N GLY A 303 -9.92 -7.09 -38.26
CA GLY A 303 -10.83 -6.36 -39.16
C GLY A 303 -12.09 -5.77 -38.52
N ASP A 304 -12.57 -6.33 -37.40
CA ASP A 304 -13.69 -5.80 -36.61
C ASP A 304 -13.26 -5.41 -35.18
N ALA A 305 -12.00 -5.04 -35.00
CA ALA A 305 -11.47 -4.59 -33.71
C ALA A 305 -11.94 -3.16 -33.36
N ALA A 306 -12.12 -2.86 -32.07
CA ALA A 306 -12.49 -1.53 -31.61
C ALA A 306 -11.32 -0.54 -31.75
N ASN A 307 -11.63 0.69 -32.18
CA ASN A 307 -10.69 1.81 -32.21
C ASN A 307 -10.80 2.72 -30.96
N THR A 308 -11.87 2.58 -30.19
CA THR A 308 -12.15 3.40 -29.00
C THR A 308 -12.75 2.55 -27.89
N GLY A 309 -12.68 3.05 -26.66
CA GLY A 309 -13.35 2.43 -25.54
C GLY A 309 -13.55 3.38 -24.36
N VAL A 310 -14.43 2.96 -23.46
CA VAL A 310 -14.69 3.64 -22.19
C VAL A 310 -14.61 2.60 -21.09
N HIS A 311 -14.01 2.98 -19.96
CA HIS A 311 -13.91 2.17 -18.75
C HIS A 311 -14.32 3.00 -17.54
N THR A 312 -15.03 2.38 -16.61
CA THR A 312 -15.40 2.99 -15.34
C THR A 312 -15.24 2.01 -14.19
N LEU A 313 -14.90 2.54 -13.02
CA LEU A 313 -14.90 1.81 -11.74
C LEU A 313 -15.59 2.67 -10.68
N LEU A 314 -16.48 2.04 -9.92
CA LEU A 314 -17.02 2.54 -8.67
C LEU A 314 -16.52 1.64 -7.54
N GLY A 315 -15.68 2.18 -6.67
CA GLY A 315 -15.05 1.49 -5.55
C GLY A 315 -15.54 2.01 -4.20
N LEU A 316 -15.57 1.13 -3.21
CA LEU A 316 -15.82 1.43 -1.81
C LEU A 316 -14.71 0.79 -0.99
N HIS A 317 -13.95 1.59 -0.25
CA HIS A 317 -12.85 1.16 0.61
C HIS A 317 -13.20 1.42 2.08
N ASN A 318 -13.45 0.36 2.83
CA ASN A 318 -13.85 0.45 4.23
C ASN A 318 -12.69 0.03 5.14
N ASP A 319 -12.49 0.81 6.20
CA ASP A 319 -11.62 0.47 7.34
C ASP A 319 -12.37 -0.40 8.37
N SER A 320 -13.33 -1.19 7.90
CA SER A 320 -14.08 -2.17 8.69
C SER A 320 -14.46 -3.34 7.78
N PHE A 321 -14.75 -4.50 8.35
CA PHE A 321 -15.26 -5.63 7.61
C PHE A 321 -16.73 -5.39 7.27
N TYR A 322 -16.97 -4.79 6.10
CA TYR A 322 -18.28 -4.46 5.56
C TYR A 322 -19.17 -3.61 6.48
N GLY A 323 -18.58 -2.82 7.39
CA GLY A 323 -19.32 -2.03 8.38
C GLY A 323 -19.91 -2.83 9.55
N LEU A 324 -19.60 -4.13 9.66
CA LEU A 324 -20.24 -5.04 10.63
C LEU A 324 -19.27 -5.52 11.74
N ARG A 325 -17.97 -5.48 11.48
CA ARG A 325 -16.93 -5.96 12.41
C ARG A 325 -15.61 -5.23 12.16
N GLU A 326 -14.69 -5.32 13.11
CA GLU A 326 -13.26 -5.01 12.91
C GLU A 326 -12.70 -5.71 11.66
N GLY A 327 -11.81 -5.03 10.95
CA GLY A 327 -11.16 -5.55 9.76
C GLY A 327 -11.15 -4.53 8.63
N THR A 328 -11.10 -5.00 7.39
CA THR A 328 -11.18 -4.14 6.20
C THR A 328 -12.06 -4.77 5.14
N SER A 329 -12.62 -3.97 4.25
CA SER A 329 -13.23 -4.50 3.02
C SER A 329 -13.10 -3.54 1.86
N LYS A 330 -13.03 -4.09 0.66
CA LYS A 330 -13.11 -3.34 -0.59
C LYS A 330 -14.15 -3.99 -1.49
N THR A 331 -15.00 -3.16 -2.08
CA THR A 331 -16.00 -3.59 -3.07
C THR A 331 -15.89 -2.68 -4.29
N ALA A 332 -15.90 -3.25 -5.48
CA ALA A 332 -15.84 -2.50 -6.73
C ALA A 332 -16.82 -3.06 -7.76
N LEU A 333 -17.45 -2.15 -8.49
CA LEU A 333 -18.22 -2.41 -9.69
C LEU A 333 -17.51 -1.76 -10.87
N LEU A 334 -17.20 -2.55 -11.88
CA LEU A 334 -16.51 -2.11 -13.08
C LEU A 334 -17.41 -2.29 -14.29
N TYR A 335 -17.33 -1.33 -15.21
CA TYR A 335 -17.99 -1.38 -16.51
C TYR A 335 -17.04 -0.94 -17.61
N GLY A 336 -17.11 -1.62 -18.76
CA GLY A 336 -16.29 -1.35 -19.92
C GLY A 336 -17.04 -1.54 -21.23
N HIS A 337 -16.75 -0.68 -22.21
CA HIS A 337 -17.27 -0.75 -23.57
C HIS A 337 -16.15 -0.60 -24.61
N GLY A 338 -16.23 -1.34 -25.72
CA GLY A 338 -15.23 -1.32 -26.79
C GLY A 338 -13.86 -1.76 -26.26
N LEU A 339 -12.80 -1.00 -26.52
CA LEU A 339 -11.46 -1.26 -25.97
C LEU A 339 -11.42 -1.28 -24.42
N GLY A 340 -12.42 -0.68 -23.75
CA GLY A 340 -12.51 -0.68 -22.29
C GLY A 340 -13.16 -1.93 -21.70
N ALA A 341 -13.67 -2.85 -22.52
CA ALA A 341 -14.33 -4.07 -22.08
C ALA A 341 -13.37 -5.07 -21.39
N GLU A 342 -12.06 -4.92 -21.53
CA GLU A 342 -11.10 -5.55 -20.60
C GLU A 342 -10.97 -4.69 -19.34
N VAL A 343 -11.79 -5.00 -18.34
CA VAL A 343 -12.02 -4.13 -17.18
C VAL A 343 -10.95 -4.22 -16.09
N LYS A 344 -10.11 -5.27 -16.08
CA LYS A 344 -8.93 -5.33 -15.20
C LYS A 344 -7.75 -4.64 -15.88
N GLY A 345 -7.28 -5.21 -16.98
CA GLY A 345 -6.14 -4.69 -17.73
C GLY A 345 -6.54 -3.53 -18.63
N VAL A 346 -6.70 -2.31 -18.09
CA VAL A 346 -7.26 -1.19 -18.86
C VAL A 346 -6.47 -0.95 -20.15
N GLY A 347 -7.14 -1.13 -21.29
CA GLY A 347 -6.55 -1.01 -22.63
C GLY A 347 -5.50 -2.05 -22.99
N SER A 348 -5.53 -3.27 -22.41
CA SER A 348 -4.59 -4.37 -22.74
C SER A 348 -5.00 -5.22 -23.93
N ASP A 349 -6.29 -5.22 -24.28
CA ASP A 349 -6.84 -6.17 -25.23
C ASP A 349 -7.22 -5.45 -26.53
N GLY A 350 -6.36 -5.61 -27.54
CA GLY A 350 -6.57 -5.06 -28.87
C GLY A 350 -7.51 -5.89 -29.74
N GLY A 351 -7.99 -7.04 -29.24
CA GLY A 351 -8.92 -7.93 -29.93
C GLY A 351 -10.39 -7.65 -29.60
N LEU A 352 -10.71 -6.66 -28.75
CA LEU A 352 -12.08 -6.36 -28.38
C LEU A 352 -12.87 -5.76 -29.55
N ARG A 353 -14.13 -6.16 -29.72
CA ARG A 353 -15.03 -5.59 -30.75
C ARG A 353 -15.58 -4.22 -30.34
N PRO A 354 -16.02 -3.37 -31.27
CA PRO A 354 -16.69 -2.10 -30.96
C PRO A 354 -17.89 -2.25 -30.03
N GLY A 355 -18.66 -3.34 -30.18
CA GLY A 355 -19.82 -3.67 -29.36
C GLY A 355 -19.52 -4.44 -28.07
N ALA A 356 -18.25 -4.69 -27.75
CA ALA A 356 -17.87 -5.43 -26.54
C ALA A 356 -18.37 -4.69 -25.29
N ASN A 357 -19.06 -5.42 -24.42
CA ASN A 357 -19.65 -4.87 -23.19
C ASN A 357 -19.36 -5.80 -22.00
N THR A 358 -18.79 -5.25 -20.93
CA THR A 358 -18.40 -6.05 -19.77
C THR A 358 -18.79 -5.36 -18.46
N TRP A 359 -19.44 -6.13 -17.59
CA TRP A 359 -19.65 -5.79 -16.18
C TRP A 359 -18.85 -6.74 -15.31
N ARG A 360 -18.13 -6.21 -14.32
CA ARG A 360 -17.43 -7.03 -13.33
C ARG A 360 -17.69 -6.51 -11.92
N PHE A 361 -17.95 -7.44 -11.00
CA PHE A 361 -18.07 -7.18 -9.58
C PHE A 361 -16.91 -7.85 -8.85
N ALA A 362 -16.26 -7.10 -7.97
CA ALA A 362 -15.17 -7.57 -7.14
C ALA A 362 -15.43 -7.16 -5.69
N SER A 363 -15.35 -8.08 -4.73
CA SER A 363 -15.49 -7.74 -3.32
C SER A 363 -14.69 -8.68 -2.45
N TYR A 364 -13.96 -8.12 -1.49
CA TYR A 364 -13.24 -8.91 -0.51
C TYR A 364 -13.09 -8.15 0.81
N GLY A 365 -12.75 -8.88 1.86
CA GLY A 365 -12.40 -8.26 3.13
C GLY A 365 -11.61 -9.20 4.01
N THR A 366 -11.08 -8.67 5.11
CA THR A 366 -10.40 -9.42 6.16
C THR A 366 -11.03 -9.11 7.49
N THR A 367 -11.14 -10.10 8.36
CA THR A 367 -11.59 -9.88 9.74
C THR A 367 -11.08 -10.98 10.67
N PRO A 368 -10.73 -10.66 11.93
CA PRO A 368 -10.57 -11.68 12.95
C PRO A 368 -11.94 -12.29 13.32
N LEU A 369 -12.01 -13.61 13.40
CA LEU A 369 -13.15 -14.34 13.97
C LEU A 369 -12.98 -14.55 15.48
N SER A 370 -11.74 -14.72 15.93
CA SER A 370 -11.30 -14.78 17.33
C SER A 370 -9.81 -14.37 17.40
N GLU A 371 -9.19 -14.49 18.58
CA GLU A 371 -7.76 -14.21 18.75
C GLU A 371 -6.85 -15.12 17.90
N ASN A 372 -7.32 -16.30 17.50
CA ASN A 372 -6.52 -17.29 16.77
C ASN A 372 -7.09 -17.65 15.40
N TRP A 373 -8.23 -17.08 14.98
CA TRP A 373 -8.86 -17.39 13.70
C TRP A 373 -9.09 -16.12 12.90
N PHE A 374 -8.66 -16.14 11.64
CA PHE A 374 -8.74 -15.01 10.72
C PHE A 374 -9.35 -15.48 9.41
N ILE A 375 -10.24 -14.67 8.84
CA ILE A 375 -10.97 -15.01 7.61
C ILE A 375 -10.83 -13.92 6.56
N ALA A 376 -10.74 -14.36 5.31
CA ALA A 376 -10.62 -13.52 4.13
C ALA A 376 -11.51 -14.07 3.00
N PRO A 377 -12.80 -13.71 2.96
CA PRO A 377 -13.67 -14.04 1.83
C PRO A 377 -13.44 -13.10 0.65
N ALA A 378 -13.57 -13.64 -0.56
CA ALA A 378 -13.55 -12.89 -1.80
C ALA A 378 -14.58 -13.39 -2.81
N VAL A 379 -15.14 -12.46 -3.59
CA VAL A 379 -16.06 -12.70 -4.70
C VAL A 379 -15.55 -11.94 -5.91
N LEU A 380 -15.49 -12.61 -7.06
CA LEU A 380 -15.20 -12.02 -8.36
C LEU A 380 -16.20 -12.56 -9.36
N ALA A 381 -16.95 -11.70 -10.05
CA ALA A 381 -17.93 -12.15 -11.03
C ALA A 381 -17.92 -11.23 -12.25
N GLN A 382 -18.13 -11.80 -13.44
CA GLN A 382 -18.16 -11.07 -14.69
C GLN A 382 -19.28 -11.56 -15.61
N SER A 383 -19.86 -10.61 -16.34
CA SER A 383 -20.63 -10.87 -17.55
C SER A 383 -20.07 -10.02 -18.67
N SER A 384 -19.54 -10.67 -19.71
CA SER A 384 -19.05 -10.02 -20.93
C SER A 384 -19.84 -10.53 -22.12
N LYS A 385 -20.23 -9.64 -23.03
CA LYS A 385 -20.94 -9.97 -24.28
C LYS A 385 -20.28 -9.29 -25.47
N ASP A 386 -20.46 -9.90 -26.64
CA ASP A 386 -20.00 -9.41 -27.93
C ASP A 386 -18.50 -9.03 -27.90
N ARG A 387 -17.72 -9.76 -27.10
CA ARG A 387 -16.37 -9.41 -26.67
C ARG A 387 -15.38 -9.55 -27.82
N TYR A 388 -15.36 -10.72 -28.45
CA TYR A 388 -14.42 -11.10 -29.50
C TYR A 388 -15.13 -11.47 -30.81
N VAL A 389 -16.35 -12.03 -30.72
CA VAL A 389 -17.22 -12.41 -31.84
C VAL A 389 -18.64 -11.93 -31.54
N ASP A 390 -19.43 -11.67 -32.58
CA ASP A 390 -20.84 -11.29 -32.43
C ASP A 390 -21.66 -12.41 -31.78
N GLY A 391 -22.43 -12.06 -30.75
CA GLY A 391 -23.25 -13.02 -30.01
C GLY A 391 -22.49 -13.83 -28.95
N ASP A 392 -21.17 -13.65 -28.82
CA ASP A 392 -20.42 -14.33 -27.77
C ASP A 392 -20.84 -13.87 -26.36
N SER A 393 -20.66 -14.75 -25.39
CA SER A 393 -21.00 -14.48 -24.00
C SER A 393 -20.08 -15.24 -23.06
N TYR A 394 -19.40 -14.51 -22.18
CA TYR A 394 -18.51 -15.04 -21.15
C TYR A 394 -19.03 -14.64 -19.79
N GLN A 395 -19.59 -15.60 -19.06
CA GLN A 395 -20.16 -15.38 -17.73
C GLN A 395 -19.53 -16.34 -16.72
N TRP A 396 -19.07 -15.78 -15.61
CA TRP A 396 -18.50 -16.58 -14.53
C TRP A 396 -18.59 -15.86 -13.18
N ALA A 397 -18.53 -16.64 -12.11
CA ALA A 397 -18.44 -16.15 -10.75
C ALA A 397 -17.56 -17.08 -9.92
N THR A 398 -16.58 -16.49 -9.24
CA THR A 398 -15.68 -17.13 -8.28
C THR A 398 -16.03 -16.67 -6.87
N LEU A 399 -16.16 -17.64 -5.96
CA LEU A 399 -16.15 -17.46 -4.52
C LEU A 399 -14.87 -18.09 -3.96
N ASN A 400 -14.07 -17.32 -3.24
CA ASN A 400 -12.88 -17.82 -2.55
C ASN A 400 -12.99 -17.51 -1.05
N LEU A 401 -12.51 -18.43 -0.23
CA LEU A 401 -12.43 -18.28 1.20
C LEU A 401 -11.06 -18.73 1.69
N ARG A 402 -10.28 -17.79 2.22
CA ARG A 402 -9.05 -18.09 2.96
C ARG A 402 -9.34 -18.01 4.46
N LEU A 403 -8.89 -19.02 5.20
CA LEU A 403 -8.87 -19.06 6.66
C LEU A 403 -7.44 -19.28 7.15
N ILE A 404 -7.09 -18.64 8.26
CA ILE A 404 -5.82 -18.87 8.96
C ILE A 404 -6.14 -19.14 10.43
N GLN A 405 -5.65 -20.28 10.93
CA GLN A 405 -5.67 -20.63 12.34
C GLN A 405 -4.25 -20.48 12.91
N GLU A 406 -4.07 -19.54 13.83
CA GLU A 406 -2.84 -19.39 14.60
C GLU A 406 -2.73 -20.53 15.62
N ILE A 407 -1.58 -21.21 15.62
CA ILE A 407 -1.28 -22.31 16.56
C ILE A 407 -0.19 -21.88 17.55
N THR A 408 0.86 -21.25 17.05
CA THR A 408 1.94 -20.65 17.83
C THR A 408 2.36 -19.34 17.17
N GLN A 409 3.27 -18.59 17.81
CA GLN A 409 3.82 -17.35 17.23
C GLN A 409 4.41 -17.52 15.82
N ASN A 410 4.89 -18.71 15.46
CA ASN A 410 5.57 -18.95 14.18
C ASN A 410 4.92 -19.99 13.28
N PHE A 411 3.79 -20.56 13.71
CA PHE A 411 3.13 -21.66 13.02
C PHE A 411 1.61 -21.47 12.96
N ALA A 412 1.07 -21.64 11.77
CA ALA A 412 -0.35 -21.52 11.48
C ALA A 412 -0.82 -22.63 10.54
N LEU A 413 -2.13 -22.91 10.58
CA LEU A 413 -2.80 -23.74 9.58
C LEU A 413 -3.62 -22.82 8.68
N ALA A 414 -3.25 -22.75 7.40
CA ALA A 414 -4.02 -22.04 6.40
C ALA A 414 -4.93 -23.00 5.64
N TYR A 415 -6.14 -22.54 5.33
CA TYR A 415 -7.14 -23.27 4.55
C TYR A 415 -7.62 -22.39 3.40
N GLU A 416 -7.88 -22.98 2.24
CA GLU A 416 -8.54 -22.29 1.13
C GLU A 416 -9.65 -23.14 0.52
N GLY A 417 -10.82 -22.53 0.35
CA GLY A 417 -11.88 -23.07 -0.49
C GLY A 417 -12.09 -22.17 -1.71
N THR A 418 -12.23 -22.75 -2.88
CA THR A 418 -12.71 -22.04 -4.07
C THR A 418 -13.85 -22.78 -4.73
N TYR A 419 -14.88 -22.03 -5.07
CA TYR A 419 -15.96 -22.44 -5.95
C TYR A 419 -16.01 -21.47 -7.13
N GLN A 420 -16.06 -21.97 -8.35
CA GLN A 420 -16.26 -21.16 -9.54
C GLN A 420 -17.34 -21.78 -10.41
N TYR A 421 -18.31 -20.97 -10.86
CA TYR A 421 -19.25 -21.33 -11.91
C TYR A 421 -18.92 -20.56 -13.18
N MET A 422 -19.13 -21.18 -14.34
CA MET A 422 -18.99 -20.53 -15.64
C MET A 422 -20.02 -21.04 -16.65
N ASP A 423 -20.48 -20.13 -17.52
CA ASP A 423 -21.23 -20.39 -18.76
C ASP A 423 -20.58 -19.56 -19.87
N LEU A 424 -19.82 -20.24 -20.74
CA LEU A 424 -18.98 -19.65 -21.76
C LEU A 424 -19.50 -20.06 -23.13
N LYS A 425 -19.78 -19.07 -23.98
CA LYS A 425 -20.30 -19.22 -25.35
C LYS A 425 -19.40 -18.39 -26.26
N PRO A 426 -18.26 -18.95 -26.70
CA PRO A 426 -17.24 -18.22 -27.45
C PRO A 426 -17.57 -18.06 -28.94
N GLU A 427 -18.67 -18.67 -29.44
CA GLU A 427 -19.08 -18.61 -30.85
C GLU A 427 -17.95 -18.97 -31.85
N GLY A 428 -17.10 -19.94 -31.47
CA GLY A 428 -15.99 -20.42 -32.30
C GLY A 428 -14.73 -19.56 -32.30
N TYR A 429 -14.69 -18.46 -31.53
CA TYR A 429 -13.47 -17.67 -31.35
C TYR A 429 -12.32 -18.55 -30.85
N ASN A 430 -11.15 -18.49 -31.50
CA ASN A 430 -9.95 -19.29 -31.15
C ASN A 430 -10.22 -20.80 -31.00
N ASP A 431 -11.09 -21.35 -31.85
CA ASP A 431 -11.50 -22.77 -31.81
C ASP A 431 -12.07 -23.20 -30.44
N ARG A 432 -12.57 -22.24 -29.64
CA ARG A 432 -13.17 -22.51 -28.34
C ARG A 432 -14.59 -23.03 -28.51
N HIS A 433 -15.00 -23.93 -27.62
CA HIS A 433 -16.34 -24.53 -27.64
C HIS A 433 -17.18 -24.09 -26.45
N ALA A 434 -18.50 -24.04 -26.63
CA ALA A 434 -19.40 -23.63 -25.57
C ALA A 434 -19.43 -24.65 -24.42
N VAL A 435 -19.15 -24.19 -23.20
CA VAL A 435 -19.14 -25.01 -21.98
C VAL A 435 -19.89 -24.33 -20.86
N ASN A 436 -20.39 -25.12 -19.92
CA ASN A 436 -20.80 -24.62 -18.63
C ASN A 436 -20.53 -25.67 -17.56
N GLY A 437 -20.37 -25.21 -16.32
CA GLY A 437 -20.05 -26.10 -15.22
C GLY A 437 -19.46 -25.37 -14.03
N SER A 438 -19.15 -26.16 -13.00
CA SER A 438 -18.48 -25.68 -11.80
C SER A 438 -17.09 -26.28 -11.65
N PHE A 439 -16.22 -25.54 -10.97
CA PHE A 439 -14.90 -25.94 -10.51
C PHE A 439 -14.80 -25.77 -9.00
N TYR A 440 -14.13 -26.70 -8.34
CA TYR A 440 -13.93 -26.76 -6.90
C TYR A 440 -12.45 -26.93 -6.57
N LYS A 441 -11.97 -26.22 -5.55
CA LYS A 441 -10.65 -26.45 -4.96
C LYS A 441 -10.70 -26.34 -3.45
N LEU A 442 -10.04 -27.28 -2.79
CA LEU A 442 -9.79 -27.26 -1.35
C LEU A 442 -8.28 -27.37 -1.11
N THR A 443 -7.73 -26.52 -0.26
CA THR A 443 -6.31 -26.55 0.11
C THR A 443 -6.15 -26.49 1.61
N PHE A 444 -5.27 -27.34 2.14
CA PHE A 444 -4.77 -27.29 3.51
C PHE A 444 -3.26 -27.02 3.47
N ALA A 445 -2.80 -26.03 4.22
CA ALA A 445 -1.41 -25.60 4.20
C ALA A 445 -0.84 -25.25 5.59
N PRO A 446 -0.10 -26.18 6.21
CA PRO A 446 0.79 -25.86 7.33
C PRO A 446 1.79 -24.76 6.92
N THR A 447 1.75 -23.64 7.63
CA THR A 447 2.45 -22.41 7.25
C THR A 447 3.31 -21.88 8.40
N PHE A 448 4.55 -21.52 8.09
CA PHE A 448 5.50 -20.91 9.01
C PHE A 448 5.74 -19.46 8.62
N LYS A 449 5.69 -18.54 9.59
CA LYS A 449 5.98 -17.11 9.38
C LYS A 449 6.58 -16.47 10.62
N VAL A 450 7.22 -15.32 10.43
CA VAL A 450 7.90 -14.58 11.50
C VAL A 450 7.12 -13.35 11.98
N GLY A 451 6.25 -12.80 11.12
CA GLY A 451 5.37 -11.69 11.45
C GLY A 451 4.03 -12.13 12.01
N SER A 452 3.12 -11.18 12.20
CA SER A 452 1.78 -11.44 12.75
C SER A 452 1.02 -12.46 11.90
N ILE A 453 0.54 -13.54 12.53
CA ILE A 453 -0.22 -14.58 11.82
C ILE A 453 -1.59 -14.08 11.39
N GLY A 454 -2.23 -13.26 12.22
CA GLY A 454 -3.52 -12.67 11.91
C GLY A 454 -3.54 -11.68 10.76
N ASP A 455 -2.37 -11.13 10.42
CA ASP A 455 -2.22 -10.30 9.25
C ASP A 455 -2.00 -11.16 7.99
N PHE A 456 -3.03 -11.18 7.12
CA PHE A 456 -2.99 -11.83 5.81
C PHE A 456 -1.87 -11.28 4.91
N PHE A 457 -1.44 -10.04 5.14
CA PHE A 457 -0.41 -9.37 4.36
C PHE A 457 0.98 -9.48 4.98
N SER A 458 1.12 -10.09 6.16
CA SER A 458 2.42 -10.30 6.76
C SER A 458 3.19 -11.38 5.98
N ARG A 459 4.41 -11.04 5.58
CA ARG A 459 5.41 -11.86 4.90
C ARG A 459 6.79 -11.65 5.55
N PRO A 460 7.77 -12.56 5.37
CA PRO A 460 7.76 -13.79 4.57
C PRO A 460 6.98 -14.94 5.20
N GLU A 461 6.56 -15.90 4.38
CA GLU A 461 6.01 -17.19 4.82
C GLU A 461 6.55 -18.36 4.00
N ILE A 462 6.65 -19.53 4.66
CA ILE A 462 6.94 -20.82 4.02
C ILE A 462 5.77 -21.76 4.31
N ARG A 463 5.24 -22.38 3.27
CA ARG A 463 4.08 -23.28 3.36
C ARG A 463 4.39 -24.65 2.79
N LEU A 464 3.94 -25.67 3.50
CA LEU A 464 3.68 -27.00 2.96
C LEU A 464 2.19 -27.05 2.62
N TYR A 465 1.79 -27.80 1.59
CA TYR A 465 0.37 -27.87 1.25
C TYR A 465 -0.03 -29.17 0.59
N THR A 466 -1.33 -29.43 0.71
CA THR A 466 -2.08 -30.41 -0.08
C THR A 466 -3.32 -29.71 -0.64
N SER A 467 -3.55 -29.86 -1.94
CA SER A 467 -4.75 -29.37 -2.62
C SER A 467 -5.50 -30.51 -3.29
N TRP A 468 -6.82 -30.44 -3.27
CA TRP A 468 -7.72 -31.27 -4.06
C TRP A 468 -8.54 -30.38 -4.98
N MET A 469 -8.68 -30.78 -6.25
CA MET A 469 -9.44 -30.08 -7.28
C MET A 469 -10.39 -31.04 -7.98
N ASP A 470 -11.59 -30.56 -8.31
CA ASP A 470 -12.53 -31.30 -9.16
C ASP A 470 -13.45 -30.34 -9.91
N TRP A 471 -14.03 -30.81 -11.01
CA TRP A 471 -14.82 -29.96 -11.89
C TRP A 471 -15.79 -30.73 -12.77
N SER A 472 -16.71 -30.00 -13.37
CA SER A 472 -17.65 -30.56 -14.34
C SER A 472 -16.91 -31.02 -15.61
N LYS A 473 -17.00 -32.31 -15.94
CA LYS A 473 -16.38 -32.91 -17.14
C LYS A 473 -16.63 -32.15 -18.45
N LYS A 474 -17.75 -31.41 -18.56
CA LYS A 474 -18.05 -30.59 -19.74
C LYS A 474 -16.98 -29.53 -20.00
N LEU A 475 -16.31 -29.03 -18.95
CA LEU A 475 -15.26 -28.02 -19.04
C LEU A 475 -14.02 -28.52 -19.80
N ASP A 476 -13.74 -29.84 -19.80
CA ASP A 476 -12.64 -30.46 -20.57
C ASP A 476 -12.75 -30.23 -22.08
N ASN A 477 -13.91 -29.81 -22.57
CA ASN A 477 -14.17 -29.62 -24.01
C ASN A 477 -14.07 -28.16 -24.44
N TYR A 478 -13.69 -27.23 -23.55
CA TYR A 478 -13.63 -25.81 -23.92
C TYR A 478 -12.56 -25.53 -24.96
N ALA A 479 -11.36 -26.09 -24.80
CA ALA A 479 -10.29 -26.06 -25.78
C ALA A 479 -9.44 -27.33 -25.70
N SER A 480 -8.80 -27.70 -26.81
CA SER A 480 -7.92 -28.88 -26.87
C SER A 480 -6.53 -28.64 -26.28
N ASP A 481 -6.14 -27.36 -26.14
CA ASP A 481 -4.90 -26.86 -25.58
C ASP A 481 -5.05 -26.34 -24.13
N ASP A 482 -6.24 -26.49 -23.53
CA ASP A 482 -6.51 -26.06 -22.16
C ASP A 482 -5.88 -26.99 -21.11
N ALA A 483 -5.76 -26.50 -19.87
CA ALA A 483 -5.32 -27.31 -18.74
C ALA A 483 -6.33 -28.43 -18.42
N LEU A 484 -7.62 -28.09 -18.32
CA LEU A 484 -8.69 -29.04 -17.99
C LEU A 484 -8.94 -29.98 -19.18
N GLY A 485 -8.86 -31.29 -18.95
CA GLY A 485 -9.02 -32.29 -20.00
C GLY A 485 -7.72 -32.71 -20.68
N SER A 486 -6.61 -32.03 -20.38
CA SER A 486 -5.28 -32.38 -20.88
C SER A 486 -4.82 -33.76 -20.39
N SER A 487 -3.76 -34.28 -21.02
CA SER A 487 -3.23 -35.60 -20.67
C SER A 487 -2.81 -35.65 -19.20
N GLY A 488 -3.41 -36.56 -18.44
CA GLY A 488 -3.13 -36.73 -17.01
C GLY A 488 -3.74 -35.67 -16.08
N PHE A 489 -4.69 -34.85 -16.57
CA PHE A 489 -5.42 -33.88 -15.75
C PHE A 489 -6.88 -33.78 -16.18
N LYS A 490 -7.75 -34.63 -15.62
CA LYS A 490 -9.14 -34.79 -16.07
C LYS A 490 -10.11 -34.76 -14.90
N SER A 491 -11.37 -34.42 -15.16
CA SER A 491 -12.41 -34.41 -14.13
C SER A 491 -12.51 -35.76 -13.41
N GLY A 492 -12.76 -35.77 -12.09
CA GLY A 492 -12.79 -36.99 -11.28
C GLY A 492 -11.98 -36.93 -9.98
N GLY A 493 -11.39 -35.77 -9.67
CA GLY A 493 -10.60 -35.53 -8.48
C GLY A 493 -9.09 -35.62 -8.73
N GLU A 494 -8.42 -34.47 -8.62
CA GLU A 494 -6.97 -34.32 -8.79
C GLU A 494 -6.34 -33.83 -7.49
N TRP A 495 -5.33 -34.56 -7.01
CA TRP A 495 -4.56 -34.18 -5.82
C TRP A 495 -3.23 -33.56 -6.19
N SER A 496 -2.79 -32.60 -5.38
CA SER A 496 -1.46 -32.03 -5.50
C SER A 496 -0.85 -31.71 -4.13
N PHE A 497 0.48 -31.76 -4.07
CA PHE A 497 1.28 -31.59 -2.87
C PHE A 497 2.47 -30.70 -3.18
N GLY A 498 2.99 -30.01 -2.17
CA GLY A 498 4.18 -29.22 -2.40
C GLY A 498 4.64 -28.38 -1.23
N MET A 499 5.64 -27.55 -1.54
CA MET A 499 6.17 -26.52 -0.66
C MET A 499 6.46 -25.26 -1.45
N GLN A 500 6.28 -24.10 -0.82
CA GLN A 500 6.49 -22.81 -1.47
C GLN A 500 6.86 -21.76 -0.44
N MET A 501 7.73 -20.84 -0.83
CA MET A 501 7.95 -19.58 -0.14
C MET A 501 7.22 -18.45 -0.86
N GLU A 502 6.80 -17.44 -0.10
CA GLU A 502 6.30 -16.18 -0.63
C GLU A 502 6.79 -15.02 0.23
N THR A 503 7.20 -13.91 -0.40
CA THR A 503 7.60 -12.70 0.30
C THR A 503 7.35 -11.43 -0.49
N TRP A 504 7.20 -10.32 0.22
CA TRP A 504 7.35 -8.96 -0.29
C TRP A 504 7.91 -8.07 0.82
N PHE A 505 8.58 -6.98 0.44
CA PHE A 505 9.27 -6.06 1.34
C PHE A 505 9.41 -4.67 0.75
#